data_AF-A0A0R3TE54-F1
#
_entry.id   AF-A0A0R3TE54-F1
#
_cell.length_a   1.000
_cell.length_b   1.000
_cell.length_c   1.000
_cell.angle_alpha   90.00
_cell.angle_beta   90.00
_cell.angle_gamma   90.00
#
_symmetry.space_group_name_H-M   'P 1'
#
loop_
_entity.id
_entity.type
_entity.pdbx_description
1 polymer ?
#
loop_
_entity_poly.entity_id
_entity_poly.type
_entity_poly.pdbx_seq_one_letter_code
_entity_poly.pdbx_strand_id
1 'polypeptide(L)'
;MPPKRVNPHRIPDEILNDPELNAVISNGLPNNYNFEVHKTIWRVRFLRARRVALQMPEGLLRFATILCEILKHFGSKKYDFDEQTVTKKYNNDFNPEIDTIVMGDVTYGACCVDDFSAKAMGVDLLVHYGHSCLIPVEDISFLYVFVDIKFDVGHFIDSAKNVFPHNSTLALFSTIQFVSSLPAIKESLENCEFKVIVPQRMPLSPGELLGCTSPKVSGVDFMVFIGDGRFHLESAMLANPTLTAYMYDPYNKILTVESYDHARMRSMRKLAIEKAKSAKCFGIILGTLGRQGSPPVVEVLQKRMDELSIKSYIVLLSEIFPDKLKLFGDKIDAWVQEFSSIGNKLVTRM
;
A
#
# COMPACT_ATOMS: atom_id res chain seq x y z
N MET A 1 -37.98 23.43 -4.39
CA MET A 1 -36.50 23.44 -4.43
C MET A 1 -36.05 22.08 -4.92
N PRO A 2 -35.10 21.98 -5.87
CA PRO A 2 -34.51 20.69 -6.18
C PRO A 2 -33.82 20.14 -4.92
N PRO A 3 -33.88 18.83 -4.65
CA PRO A 3 -33.20 18.25 -3.50
C PRO A 3 -31.72 18.61 -3.59
N LYS A 4 -31.14 19.12 -2.49
CA LYS A 4 -29.70 19.38 -2.39
C LYS A 4 -28.99 18.07 -2.70
N ARG A 5 -28.26 18.00 -3.82
CA ARG A 5 -27.37 16.87 -4.13
C ARG A 5 -26.45 16.67 -2.93
N VAL A 6 -26.61 15.55 -2.24
CA VAL A 6 -25.77 15.22 -1.09
C VAL A 6 -24.42 14.81 -1.63
N ASN A 7 -23.40 15.57 -1.24
CA ASN A 7 -22.04 15.26 -1.60
C ASN A 7 -21.61 14.04 -0.75
N PRO A 8 -21.43 12.84 -1.35
CA PRO A 8 -21.05 11.65 -0.60
C PRO A 8 -19.68 11.79 0.07
N HIS A 9 -18.88 12.79 -0.34
CA HIS A 9 -17.57 13.09 0.24
C HIS A 9 -17.63 14.00 1.48
N ARG A 10 -18.77 14.65 1.77
CA ARG A 10 -18.90 15.47 2.97
C ARG A 10 -19.44 14.62 4.12
N ILE A 11 -18.59 14.40 5.13
CA ILE A 11 -18.97 13.71 6.36
C ILE A 11 -19.94 14.60 7.15
N PRO A 12 -21.09 14.08 7.61
CA PRO A 12 -22.02 14.82 8.47
C PRO A 12 -21.40 15.28 9.79
N ASP A 13 -21.72 16.51 10.22
CA ASP A 13 -21.21 17.10 11.47
C ASP A 13 -21.60 16.29 12.71
N GLU A 14 -22.71 15.56 12.66
CA GLU A 14 -23.14 14.67 13.74
C GLU A 14 -22.24 13.45 13.92
N ILE A 15 -21.56 12.97 12.86
CA ILE A 15 -20.58 11.89 12.98
C ILE A 15 -19.27 12.49 13.49
N LEU A 16 -18.83 13.62 12.91
CA LEU A 16 -17.60 14.30 13.29
C LEU A 16 -17.59 14.72 14.77
N ASN A 17 -18.73 15.18 15.29
CA ASN A 17 -18.85 15.71 16.65
C ASN A 17 -19.52 14.73 17.62
N ASP A 18 -19.68 13.45 17.27
CA ASP A 18 -20.20 12.44 18.21
C ASP A 18 -19.20 12.26 19.37
N PRO A 19 -19.57 12.63 20.62
CA PRO A 19 -18.65 12.62 21.74
C PRO A 19 -18.25 11.20 22.16
N GLU A 20 -19.15 10.22 22.01
CA GLU A 20 -18.89 8.82 22.34
C GLU A 20 -17.92 8.21 21.33
N LEU A 21 -18.17 8.45 20.03
CA LEU A 21 -17.28 8.00 18.96
C LEU A 21 -15.86 8.56 19.12
N ASN A 22 -15.76 9.87 19.36
CA ASN A 22 -14.47 10.53 19.51
C ASN A 22 -13.70 10.04 20.74
N ALA A 23 -14.40 9.74 21.84
CA ALA A 23 -13.78 9.14 23.02
C ALA A 23 -13.25 7.73 22.74
N VAL A 24 -14.02 6.88 22.03
CA VAL A 24 -13.59 5.53 21.67
C VAL A 24 -12.38 5.56 20.72
N ILE A 25 -12.40 6.43 19.70
CA ILE A 25 -11.27 6.61 18.78
C ILE A 25 -10.01 7.02 19.56
N SER A 26 -10.12 8.06 20.41
CA SER A 26 -8.96 8.60 21.15
C SER A 26 -8.37 7.62 22.18
N ASN A 27 -9.19 6.71 22.73
CA ASN A 27 -8.74 5.74 23.73
C ASN A 27 -8.30 4.41 23.12
N GLY A 28 -8.88 4.03 21.97
CA GLY A 28 -8.69 2.71 21.35
C GLY A 28 -7.71 2.69 20.18
N LEU A 29 -7.40 3.84 19.57
CA LEU A 29 -6.50 3.95 18.42
C LEU A 29 -5.34 4.92 18.70
N PRO A 30 -4.16 4.72 18.09
CA PRO A 30 -3.03 5.62 18.28
C PRO A 30 -3.31 7.00 17.67
N ASN A 31 -3.14 8.05 18.50
CA ASN A 31 -3.45 9.44 18.14
C ASN A 31 -2.61 10.01 16.98
N ASN A 32 -1.47 9.38 16.69
CA ASN A 32 -0.62 9.76 15.58
C ASN A 32 -0.99 9.04 14.26
N TYR A 33 -1.98 8.15 14.23
CA TYR A 33 -2.45 7.47 13.03
C TYR A 33 -3.86 7.94 12.67
N ASN A 34 -4.08 8.27 11.40
CA ASN A 34 -5.40 8.65 10.90
C ASN A 34 -6.08 7.48 10.17
N PHE A 35 -6.91 6.72 10.88
CA PHE A 35 -7.70 5.62 10.31
C PHE A 35 -8.97 6.07 9.55
N GLU A 36 -9.20 7.38 9.39
CA GLU A 36 -10.38 7.94 8.71
C GLU A 36 -11.71 7.31 9.18
N VAL A 37 -11.83 7.06 10.49
CA VAL A 37 -12.95 6.32 11.10
C VAL A 37 -14.29 6.97 10.78
N HIS A 38 -14.41 8.29 10.92
CA HIS A 38 -15.63 9.04 10.61
C HIS A 38 -16.05 8.89 9.15
N LYS A 39 -15.09 8.93 8.22
CA LYS A 39 -15.32 8.74 6.78
C LYS A 39 -15.80 7.32 6.50
N THR A 40 -15.21 6.33 7.17
CA THR A 40 -15.57 4.91 7.02
C THR A 40 -17.00 4.67 7.52
N ILE A 41 -17.35 5.16 8.71
CA ILE A 41 -18.72 5.09 9.25
C ILE A 41 -19.72 5.78 8.30
N TRP A 42 -19.37 6.97 7.79
CA TRP A 42 -20.21 7.66 6.83
C TRP A 42 -20.42 6.83 5.56
N ARG A 43 -19.36 6.22 5.03
CA ARG A 43 -19.43 5.38 3.84
C ARG A 43 -20.33 4.16 4.06
N VAL A 44 -20.22 3.51 5.21
CA VAL A 44 -21.09 2.39 5.62
C VAL A 44 -22.56 2.81 5.63
N ARG A 45 -22.88 3.92 6.30
CA ARG A 45 -24.25 4.46 6.40
C ARG A 45 -24.80 4.89 5.04
N PHE A 46 -24.00 5.59 4.24
CA PHE A 46 -24.39 6.07 2.92
C PHE A 46 -24.74 4.91 1.97
N LEU A 47 -23.94 3.83 1.99
CA LEU A 47 -24.19 2.63 1.19
C LEU A 47 -25.26 1.73 1.77
N ARG A 48 -25.71 1.98 3.01
CA ARG A 48 -26.53 1.04 3.81
C ARG A 48 -25.89 -0.35 3.86
N ALA A 49 -24.56 -0.40 3.94
CA ALA A 49 -23.78 -1.62 3.97
C ALA A 49 -24.12 -2.42 5.22
N ARG A 50 -24.41 -3.71 5.05
CA ARG A 50 -24.69 -4.67 6.12
C ARG A 50 -23.50 -5.56 6.40
N ARG A 51 -22.66 -5.83 5.41
CA ARG A 51 -21.43 -6.60 5.55
C ARG A 51 -20.22 -5.78 5.11
N VAL A 52 -19.27 -5.57 6.02
CA VAL A 52 -18.08 -4.73 5.80
C VAL A 52 -16.83 -5.56 6.02
N ALA A 53 -15.94 -5.62 5.04
CA ALA A 53 -14.64 -6.29 5.19
C ALA A 53 -13.52 -5.28 5.43
N LEU A 54 -12.60 -5.60 6.34
CA LEU A 54 -11.38 -4.84 6.61
C LEU A 54 -10.19 -5.63 6.08
N GLN A 55 -9.48 -5.07 5.12
CA GLN A 55 -8.21 -5.61 4.63
C GLN A 55 -7.08 -4.69 5.07
N MET A 56 -6.07 -5.24 5.75
CA MET A 56 -5.00 -4.46 6.37
C MET A 56 -3.65 -5.14 6.19
N PRO A 57 -2.55 -4.37 6.06
CA PRO A 57 -1.21 -4.92 6.25
C PRO A 57 -1.03 -5.41 7.69
N GLU A 58 -0.06 -6.30 7.87
CA GLU A 58 0.17 -6.98 9.15
C GLU A 58 0.41 -6.03 10.33
N GLY A 59 1.15 -4.93 10.10
CA GLY A 59 1.39 -3.91 11.13
C GLY A 59 0.11 -3.20 11.64
N LEU A 60 -0.99 -3.26 10.87
CA LEU A 60 -2.27 -2.64 11.23
C LEU A 60 -3.33 -3.65 11.69
N LEU A 61 -3.13 -4.97 11.48
CA LEU A 61 -4.08 -6.01 11.91
C LEU A 61 -4.38 -5.97 13.41
N ARG A 62 -3.44 -5.52 14.23
CA ARG A 62 -3.62 -5.31 15.67
C ARG A 62 -4.77 -4.34 16.02
N PHE A 63 -5.20 -3.49 15.09
CA PHE A 63 -6.30 -2.55 15.26
C PHE A 63 -7.63 -3.04 14.65
N ALA A 64 -7.63 -4.20 14.00
CA ALA A 64 -8.79 -4.69 13.26
C ALA A 64 -10.02 -4.89 14.17
N THR A 65 -9.83 -5.50 15.35
CA THR A 65 -10.94 -5.81 16.27
C THR A 65 -11.61 -4.55 16.81
N ILE A 66 -10.84 -3.54 17.24
CA ILE A 66 -11.40 -2.27 17.72
C ILE A 66 -12.12 -1.52 16.59
N LEU A 67 -11.58 -1.55 15.37
CA LEU A 67 -12.26 -0.96 14.20
C LEU A 67 -13.56 -1.70 13.88
N CYS A 68 -13.59 -3.03 13.95
CA CYS A 68 -14.82 -3.81 13.80
C CYS A 68 -15.88 -3.39 14.83
N GLU A 69 -15.53 -3.30 16.10
CA GLU A 69 -16.47 -2.90 17.16
C GLU A 69 -16.98 -1.46 16.97
N ILE A 70 -16.12 -0.54 16.57
CA ILE A 70 -16.53 0.83 16.20
C ILE A 70 -17.53 0.79 15.04
N LEU A 71 -17.24 0.05 13.97
CA LEU A 71 -18.11 -0.01 12.79
C LEU A 71 -19.46 -0.68 13.10
N LYS A 72 -19.47 -1.75 13.90
CA LYS A 72 -20.70 -2.39 14.38
C LYS A 72 -21.57 -1.42 15.16
N HIS A 73 -20.98 -0.74 16.14
CA HIS A 73 -21.72 0.14 17.04
C HIS A 73 -22.17 1.43 16.33
N PHE A 74 -21.27 2.14 15.67
CA PHE A 74 -21.55 3.46 15.11
C PHE A 74 -22.05 3.40 13.66
N GLY A 75 -21.74 2.36 12.89
CA GLY A 75 -22.27 2.19 11.55
C GLY A 75 -23.76 1.82 11.54
N SER A 76 -24.23 1.10 12.56
CA SER A 76 -25.62 0.61 12.65
C SER A 76 -26.60 1.66 13.20
N LYS A 77 -26.11 2.69 13.91
CA LYS A 77 -26.92 3.83 14.38
C LYS A 77 -27.67 4.45 13.19
N LYS A 78 -29.00 4.58 13.32
CA LYS A 78 -29.91 5.02 12.25
C LYS A 78 -29.46 6.38 11.68
N TYR A 79 -29.20 6.41 10.38
CA TYR A 79 -29.07 7.64 9.60
C TYR A 79 -30.27 7.69 8.65
N ASP A 80 -31.34 8.39 9.06
CA ASP A 80 -32.50 8.60 8.19
C ASP A 80 -32.13 9.63 7.12
N PHE A 81 -31.86 9.12 5.91
CA PHE A 81 -31.75 9.93 4.70
C PHE A 81 -33.13 10.05 4.07
N ASP A 82 -33.82 11.16 4.33
CA ASP A 82 -35.01 11.55 3.58
C ASP A 82 -34.59 12.46 2.42
N GLU A 83 -34.73 11.94 1.20
CA GLU A 83 -34.35 12.62 -0.04
C GLU A 83 -35.25 13.84 -0.33
N GLN A 84 -36.38 13.97 0.39
CA GLN A 84 -37.40 15.01 0.17
C GLN A 84 -37.58 15.97 1.36
N THR A 85 -37.24 15.60 2.59
CA THR A 85 -37.36 16.52 3.74
C THR A 85 -36.09 16.60 4.57
N VAL A 86 -35.59 17.82 4.76
CA VAL A 86 -34.45 18.12 5.65
C VAL A 86 -34.94 18.09 7.10
N THR A 87 -35.46 16.96 7.58
CA THR A 87 -35.92 16.80 8.96
C THR A 87 -35.70 15.39 9.50
N LYS A 88 -34.98 15.31 10.62
CA LYS A 88 -34.65 14.08 11.35
C LYS A 88 -35.89 13.48 12.03
N LYS A 89 -36.07 12.17 11.90
CA LYS A 89 -36.81 11.35 12.87
C LYS A 89 -35.88 10.29 13.44
N TYR A 90 -35.80 10.20 14.77
CA TYR A 90 -35.19 9.07 15.44
C TYR A 90 -36.30 8.06 15.71
N ASN A 91 -36.22 6.86 15.13
CA ASN A 91 -37.03 5.71 15.56
C ASN A 91 -36.12 4.71 16.28
N ASN A 92 -36.58 4.21 17.42
CA ASN A 92 -35.90 3.22 18.27
C ASN A 92 -36.06 1.77 17.77
N ASP A 93 -36.33 1.54 16.48
CA ASP A 93 -36.46 0.19 15.94
C ASP A 93 -35.09 -0.40 15.65
N PHE A 94 -34.86 -1.61 16.15
CA PHE A 94 -33.63 -2.39 16.07
C PHE A 94 -33.18 -2.54 14.60
N ASN A 95 -32.04 -1.95 14.24
CA ASN A 95 -31.39 -2.17 12.95
C ASN A 95 -30.58 -3.48 13.04
N PRO A 96 -30.58 -4.38 12.03
CA PRO A 96 -29.66 -5.50 12.02
C PRO A 96 -28.21 -5.02 12.21
N GLU A 97 -27.51 -5.69 13.12
CA GLU A 97 -26.08 -5.46 13.40
C GLU A 97 -25.28 -5.55 12.10
N ILE A 98 -24.29 -4.66 11.92
CA ILE A 98 -23.37 -4.76 10.79
C ILE A 98 -22.47 -5.98 11.01
N ASP A 99 -22.43 -6.86 10.03
CA ASP A 99 -21.49 -7.97 9.99
C ASP A 99 -20.13 -7.44 9.54
N THR A 100 -19.08 -7.66 10.34
CA THR A 100 -17.72 -7.21 10.02
C THR A 100 -16.80 -8.39 9.85
N ILE A 101 -16.01 -8.38 8.78
CA ILE A 101 -15.08 -9.45 8.45
C ILE A 101 -13.65 -8.88 8.41
N VAL A 102 -12.73 -9.51 9.11
CA VAL A 102 -11.29 -9.20 9.01
C VAL A 102 -10.68 -10.13 7.97
N MET A 103 -10.11 -9.56 6.91
CA MET A 103 -9.38 -10.30 5.89
C MET A 103 -8.03 -10.69 6.47
N GLY A 104 -7.86 -11.98 6.80
CA GLY A 104 -6.68 -12.48 7.51
C GLY A 104 -5.47 -12.79 6.65
N ASP A 105 -5.61 -12.79 5.32
CA ASP A 105 -4.51 -13.05 4.39
C ASP A 105 -3.56 -11.86 4.29
N VAL A 106 -2.31 -12.16 3.92
CA VAL A 106 -1.24 -11.17 3.85
C VAL A 106 -1.55 -10.10 2.80
N THR A 107 -1.34 -8.84 3.18
CA THR A 107 -1.54 -7.69 2.29
C THR A 107 -0.25 -6.88 2.21
N TYR A 108 0.52 -7.05 1.14
CA TYR A 108 1.79 -6.35 0.92
C TYR A 108 1.66 -4.96 0.26
N GLY A 109 0.47 -4.64 -0.23
CA GLY A 109 0.21 -3.45 -1.05
C GLY A 109 -1.21 -3.47 -1.59
N ALA A 110 -1.70 -2.36 -2.14
CA ALA A 110 -3.05 -2.34 -2.72
C ALA A 110 -3.16 -3.10 -4.06
N CYS A 111 -2.05 -3.54 -4.66
CA CYS A 111 -2.10 -4.58 -5.70
C CYS A 111 -2.56 -5.95 -5.16
N CYS A 112 -2.61 -6.13 -3.83
CA CYS A 112 -3.11 -7.33 -3.14
C CYS A 112 -4.58 -7.22 -2.73
N VAL A 113 -5.31 -6.22 -3.23
CA VAL A 113 -6.74 -6.08 -2.90
C VAL A 113 -7.48 -7.38 -3.22
N ASP A 114 -8.16 -7.92 -2.21
CA ASP A 114 -8.87 -9.19 -2.30
C ASP A 114 -10.37 -8.96 -2.50
N ASP A 115 -10.71 -8.43 -3.67
CA ASP A 115 -12.08 -8.17 -4.07
C ASP A 115 -12.85 -9.47 -4.42
N PHE A 116 -12.14 -10.53 -4.82
CA PHE A 116 -12.73 -11.83 -5.13
C PHE A 116 -13.32 -12.50 -3.88
N SER A 117 -12.56 -12.62 -2.79
CA SER A 117 -13.06 -13.20 -1.55
C SER A 117 -14.14 -12.32 -0.91
N ALA A 118 -13.97 -10.99 -0.96
CA ALA A 118 -14.98 -10.06 -0.47
C ALA A 118 -16.33 -10.26 -1.20
N LYS A 119 -16.30 -10.38 -2.53
CA LYS A 119 -17.49 -10.69 -3.35
C LYS A 119 -18.10 -12.05 -3.01
N ALA A 120 -17.26 -13.09 -2.87
CA ALA A 120 -17.72 -14.43 -2.53
C ALA A 120 -18.42 -14.50 -1.16
N MET A 121 -18.01 -13.65 -0.22
CA MET A 121 -18.65 -13.52 1.09
C MET A 121 -19.85 -12.55 1.10
N GLY A 122 -20.22 -11.96 -0.03
CA GLY A 122 -21.31 -10.99 -0.11
C GLY A 122 -21.04 -9.71 0.69
N VAL A 123 -19.79 -9.24 0.68
CA VAL A 123 -19.40 -7.97 1.31
C VAL A 123 -19.96 -6.80 0.50
N ASP A 124 -20.58 -5.85 1.19
CA ASP A 124 -21.14 -4.64 0.58
C ASP A 124 -20.08 -3.53 0.44
N LEU A 125 -19.13 -3.47 1.39
CA LEU A 125 -18.03 -2.50 1.42
C LEU A 125 -16.72 -3.17 1.86
N LEU A 126 -15.70 -3.12 1.00
CA LEU A 126 -14.32 -3.47 1.35
C LEU A 126 -13.53 -2.20 1.71
N VAL A 127 -13.01 -2.14 2.93
CA VAL A 127 -12.13 -1.06 3.39
C VAL A 127 -10.69 -1.56 3.41
N HIS A 128 -9.84 -0.96 2.59
CA HIS A 128 -8.43 -1.34 2.45
C HIS A 128 -7.52 -0.29 3.08
N TYR A 129 -6.74 -0.72 4.07
CA TYR A 129 -5.90 0.15 4.86
C TYR A 129 -4.43 0.14 4.39
N GLY A 130 -3.77 1.29 4.53
CA GLY A 130 -2.31 1.40 4.51
C GLY A 130 -1.66 1.46 3.14
N HIS A 131 -2.40 1.42 2.02
CA HIS A 131 -1.79 1.40 0.70
C HIS A 131 -2.53 2.24 -0.34
N SER A 132 -1.78 2.68 -1.35
CA SER A 132 -2.14 3.63 -2.41
C SER A 132 -2.04 3.07 -3.82
N CYS A 133 -1.70 1.79 -3.99
CA CYS A 133 -1.67 1.14 -5.30
C CYS A 133 -3.11 1.01 -5.83
N LEU A 134 -3.64 2.11 -6.36
CA LEU A 134 -5.02 2.32 -6.78
C LEU A 134 -5.33 1.48 -8.03
N ILE A 135 -5.57 0.19 -7.81
CA ILE A 135 -6.09 -0.68 -8.86
C ILE A 135 -7.58 -0.37 -9.10
N PRO A 136 -8.05 -0.44 -10.35
CA PRO A 136 -9.48 -0.33 -10.63
C PRO A 136 -10.19 -1.58 -10.08
N VAL A 137 -11.21 -1.36 -9.25
CA VAL A 137 -12.10 -2.40 -8.71
C VAL A 137 -13.52 -1.99 -9.08
N GLU A 138 -14.20 -2.81 -9.88
CA GLU A 138 -15.51 -2.45 -10.47
C GLU A 138 -16.70 -3.12 -9.77
N ASP A 139 -16.49 -4.29 -9.17
CA ASP A 139 -17.57 -5.20 -8.76
C ASP A 139 -18.02 -5.08 -7.29
N ILE A 140 -17.33 -4.29 -6.47
CA ILE A 140 -17.61 -4.12 -5.04
C ILE A 140 -17.37 -2.67 -4.64
N SER A 141 -18.19 -2.14 -3.71
CA SER A 141 -17.90 -0.82 -3.16
C SER A 141 -16.62 -0.88 -2.35
N PHE A 142 -15.72 0.06 -2.64
CA PHE A 142 -14.38 0.05 -2.09
C PHE A 142 -14.04 1.38 -1.43
N LEU A 143 -13.29 1.35 -0.33
CA LEU A 143 -12.76 2.52 0.35
C LEU A 143 -11.27 2.33 0.68
N TYR A 144 -10.41 3.16 0.10
CA TYR A 144 -9.01 3.27 0.53
C TYR A 144 -8.90 4.17 1.76
N VAL A 145 -8.18 3.70 2.77
CA VAL A 145 -7.74 4.47 3.93
C VAL A 145 -6.22 4.37 4.00
N PHE A 146 -5.51 5.44 3.67
CA PHE A 146 -4.05 5.38 3.56
C PHE A 146 -3.31 5.30 4.90
N VAL A 147 -3.97 5.71 5.98
CA VAL A 147 -3.41 5.74 7.33
C VAL A 147 -2.23 6.72 7.39
N ASP A 148 -2.56 8.01 7.37
CA ASP A 148 -1.59 9.08 7.56
C ASP A 148 -0.99 9.02 8.97
N ILE A 149 0.33 9.05 9.08
CA ILE A 149 1.06 8.92 10.33
C ILE A 149 1.82 10.21 10.63
N LYS A 150 1.46 10.84 11.75
CA LYS A 150 2.16 12.00 12.29
C LYS A 150 3.46 11.57 12.96
N PHE A 151 4.51 12.36 12.73
CA PHE A 151 5.80 12.19 13.35
C PHE A 151 6.45 13.54 13.65
N ASP A 152 7.58 13.51 14.35
CA ASP A 152 8.35 14.69 14.72
C ASP A 152 9.13 15.23 13.51
N VAL A 153 8.47 16.09 12.74
CA VAL A 153 9.07 16.78 11.58
C VAL A 153 10.23 17.67 12.01
N GLY A 154 10.13 18.35 13.16
CA GLY A 154 11.19 19.24 13.65
C GLY A 154 12.52 18.49 13.85
N HIS A 155 12.45 17.32 14.47
CA HIS A 155 13.63 16.46 14.62
C HIS A 155 14.27 16.06 13.28
N PHE A 156 13.45 15.76 12.25
CA PHE A 156 13.98 15.48 10.91
C PHE A 156 14.71 16.69 10.32
N ILE A 157 14.12 17.89 10.43
CA ILE A 157 14.74 19.12 9.92
C ILE A 157 16.07 19.40 10.62
N ASP A 158 16.13 19.25 11.95
CA ASP A 158 17.38 19.43 12.69
C ASP A 158 18.44 18.37 12.33
N SER A 159 18.01 17.12 12.14
CA SER A 159 18.90 16.04 11.67
C SER A 159 19.46 16.35 10.28
N ALA A 160 18.63 16.84 9.36
CA ALA A 160 19.03 17.19 8.02
C ALA A 160 20.07 18.33 8.01
N LYS A 161 19.86 19.38 8.82
CA LYS A 161 20.80 20.50 8.96
C LYS A 161 22.18 20.08 9.48
N ASN A 162 22.22 19.09 10.37
CA ASN A 162 23.47 18.61 10.96
C ASN A 162 24.25 17.67 10.04
N VAL A 163 23.56 17.00 9.09
CA VAL A 163 24.14 15.95 8.26
C VAL A 163 24.46 16.44 6.85
N PHE A 164 23.58 17.23 6.24
CA PHE A 164 23.74 17.66 4.86
C PHE A 164 24.52 18.98 4.76
N PRO A 165 25.46 19.13 3.80
CA PRO A 165 26.11 20.40 3.54
C PRO A 165 25.11 21.51 3.19
N HIS A 166 25.41 22.75 3.59
CA HIS A 166 24.64 23.93 3.18
C HIS A 166 24.48 24.02 1.66
N ASN A 167 23.33 24.51 1.18
CA ASN A 167 22.98 24.62 -0.24
C ASN A 167 22.90 23.30 -1.03
N SER A 168 22.89 22.15 -0.35
CA SER A 168 22.65 20.86 -1.01
C SER A 168 21.25 20.79 -1.63
N THR A 169 21.15 20.03 -2.71
CA THR A 169 19.90 19.72 -3.40
C THR A 169 19.41 18.34 -3.01
N LEU A 170 18.22 18.26 -2.42
CA LEU A 170 17.64 17.05 -1.85
C LEU A 170 16.41 16.60 -2.67
N ALA A 171 16.35 15.31 -3.00
CA ALA A 171 15.14 14.67 -3.49
C ALA A 171 14.43 13.97 -2.32
N LEU A 172 13.25 14.45 -1.94
CA LEU A 172 12.47 13.85 -0.85
C LEU A 172 11.55 12.75 -1.35
N PHE A 173 11.55 11.66 -0.60
CA PHE A 173 10.73 10.49 -0.82
C PHE A 173 10.08 10.00 0.46
N SER A 174 8.97 9.28 0.35
CA SER A 174 8.32 8.60 1.46
C SER A 174 7.37 7.49 0.98
N THR A 175 6.84 6.72 1.92
CA THR A 175 5.68 5.86 1.69
C THR A 175 4.38 6.65 1.87
N ILE A 176 3.25 6.11 1.42
CA ILE A 176 1.94 6.76 1.53
C ILE A 176 1.59 7.23 2.96
N GLN A 177 2.11 6.57 3.99
CA GLN A 177 1.82 6.91 5.38
C GLN A 177 2.41 8.26 5.82
N PHE A 178 3.46 8.79 5.15
CA PHE A 178 4.08 10.06 5.54
C PHE A 178 4.16 11.11 4.43
N VAL A 179 3.66 10.82 3.21
CA VAL A 179 3.72 11.76 2.07
C VAL A 179 3.03 13.10 2.35
N SER A 180 2.01 13.13 3.22
CA SER A 180 1.31 14.36 3.61
C SER A 180 2.22 15.40 4.27
N SER A 181 3.31 14.95 4.88
CA SER A 181 4.27 15.81 5.59
C SER A 181 5.33 16.41 4.66
N LEU A 182 5.51 15.85 3.46
CA LEU A 182 6.55 16.30 2.52
C LEU A 182 6.43 17.77 2.09
N PRO A 183 5.24 18.34 1.86
CA PRO A 183 5.12 19.76 1.52
C PRO A 183 5.65 20.69 2.63
N ALA A 184 5.30 20.43 3.89
CA ALA A 184 5.76 21.24 5.03
C ALA A 184 7.26 21.05 5.31
N ILE A 185 7.76 19.82 5.12
CA ILE A 185 9.19 19.52 5.21
C ILE A 185 9.97 20.27 4.14
N LYS A 186 9.48 20.24 2.89
CA LYS A 186 10.08 20.97 1.78
C LYS A 186 10.21 22.45 2.10
N GLU A 187 9.14 23.11 2.52
CA GLU A 187 9.15 24.52 2.90
C GLU A 187 10.16 24.81 4.02
N SER A 188 10.18 23.97 5.05
CA SER A 188 11.09 24.12 6.21
C SER A 188 12.56 23.98 5.82
N LEU A 189 12.89 23.04 4.93
CA LEU A 189 14.25 22.85 4.43
C LEU A 189 14.67 23.97 3.46
N GLU A 190 13.77 24.46 2.61
CA GLU A 190 14.04 25.59 1.73
C GLU A 190 14.32 26.88 2.52
N ASN A 191 13.64 27.08 3.65
CA ASN A 191 13.95 28.16 4.61
C ASN A 191 15.32 28.01 5.31
N CYS A 192 15.91 26.81 5.25
CA CYS A 192 17.25 26.50 5.76
C CYS A 192 18.30 26.46 4.64
N GLU A 193 18.04 27.12 3.51
CA GLU A 193 18.94 27.23 2.34
C GLU A 193 19.18 25.92 1.58
N PHE A 194 18.39 24.87 1.81
CA PHE A 194 18.42 23.67 0.95
C PHE A 194 17.59 23.89 -0.32
N LYS A 195 17.96 23.21 -1.41
CA LYS A 195 17.09 23.10 -2.59
C LYS A 195 16.34 21.78 -2.53
N VAL A 196 15.02 21.80 -2.61
CA VAL A 196 14.22 20.58 -2.40
C VAL A 196 13.33 20.28 -3.59
N ILE A 197 13.42 19.06 -4.09
CA ILE A 197 12.46 18.51 -5.06
C ILE A 197 11.70 17.35 -4.45
N VAL A 198 10.44 17.20 -4.87
CA VAL A 198 9.55 16.10 -4.47
C VAL A 198 9.10 15.40 -5.75
N PRO A 199 9.88 14.40 -6.24
CA PRO A 199 9.64 13.78 -7.53
C PRO A 199 8.33 12.99 -7.55
N GLN A 200 7.64 12.95 -8.68
CA GLN A 200 6.36 12.23 -8.81
C GLN A 200 6.39 11.27 -9.99
N ARG A 201 5.84 10.06 -9.77
CA ARG A 201 5.54 9.11 -10.84
C ARG A 201 4.04 8.82 -10.83
N MET A 202 3.29 9.50 -11.70
CA MET A 202 1.84 9.29 -11.80
C MET A 202 1.50 7.80 -12.01
N PRO A 203 0.44 7.29 -11.36
CA PRO A 203 -0.58 8.04 -10.59
C PRO A 203 -0.24 8.29 -9.10
N LEU A 204 0.97 7.96 -8.64
CA LEU A 204 1.35 8.11 -7.23
C LEU A 204 1.42 9.56 -6.79
N SER A 205 1.27 9.79 -5.49
CA SER A 205 1.44 11.11 -4.86
C SER A 205 2.86 11.65 -5.07
N PRO A 206 3.08 12.97 -5.04
CA PRO A 206 4.44 13.51 -5.06
C PRO A 206 5.29 12.96 -3.91
N GLY A 207 6.50 12.50 -4.22
CA GLY A 207 7.45 11.92 -3.29
C GLY A 207 7.15 10.48 -2.90
N GLU A 208 6.04 9.91 -3.35
CA GLU A 208 5.67 8.55 -3.01
C GLU A 208 6.52 7.51 -3.74
N LEU A 209 7.04 6.54 -2.99
CA LEU A 209 7.72 5.37 -3.52
C LEU A 209 6.90 4.10 -3.28
N LEU A 210 6.83 3.26 -4.31
CA LEU A 210 6.34 1.89 -4.20
C LEU A 210 7.46 0.90 -4.47
N GLY A 211 7.24 -0.33 -4.02
CA GLY A 211 8.00 -1.50 -4.42
C GLY A 211 8.34 -1.49 -5.91
N CYS A 212 7.30 -1.68 -6.69
CA CYS A 212 7.35 -1.80 -8.14
C CYS A 212 7.70 -0.53 -8.91
N THR A 213 7.63 0.65 -8.29
CA THR A 213 7.64 1.93 -9.02
C THR A 213 8.41 3.00 -8.26
N SER A 214 9.53 3.44 -8.86
CA SER A 214 10.32 4.58 -8.39
C SER A 214 10.66 5.53 -9.53
N PRO A 215 10.67 6.86 -9.32
CA PRO A 215 11.10 7.82 -10.32
C PRO A 215 12.63 7.80 -10.49
N LYS A 216 13.08 8.16 -11.69
CA LYS A 216 14.48 8.54 -11.93
C LYS A 216 14.65 10.02 -11.62
N VAL A 217 15.74 10.36 -10.97
CA VAL A 217 16.06 11.73 -10.54
C VAL A 217 17.45 12.11 -10.98
N SER A 218 17.64 13.38 -11.33
CA SER A 218 18.90 13.97 -11.76
C SER A 218 19.03 15.39 -11.22
N GLY A 219 20.26 15.88 -11.09
CA GLY A 219 20.51 17.25 -10.63
C GLY A 219 20.25 17.45 -9.13
N VAL A 220 20.37 16.38 -8.35
CA VAL A 220 20.31 16.41 -6.88
C VAL A 220 21.58 15.82 -6.30
N ASP A 221 21.94 16.25 -5.10
CA ASP A 221 23.10 15.75 -4.37
C ASP A 221 22.75 14.47 -3.59
N PHE A 222 21.55 14.44 -2.97
CA PHE A 222 21.12 13.34 -2.11
C PHE A 222 19.66 12.96 -2.35
N MET A 223 19.37 11.65 -2.26
CA MET A 223 18.01 11.15 -2.06
C MET A 223 17.76 10.99 -0.56
N VAL A 224 16.63 11.48 -0.06
CA VAL A 224 16.26 11.36 1.34
C VAL A 224 14.88 10.73 1.43
N PHE A 225 14.81 9.53 1.99
CA PHE A 225 13.59 8.78 2.19
C PHE A 225 13.16 8.84 3.64
N ILE A 226 11.88 9.14 3.87
CA ILE A 226 11.25 9.20 5.18
C ILE A 226 10.31 7.99 5.30
N GLY A 227 10.59 7.11 6.24
CA GLY A 227 9.80 5.91 6.46
C GLY A 227 10.60 4.83 7.18
N ASP A 228 9.94 3.73 7.48
CA ASP A 228 10.55 2.55 8.05
C ASP A 228 10.82 1.49 6.99
N GLY A 229 11.87 0.71 7.24
CA GLY A 229 12.28 -0.37 6.34
C GLY A 229 12.93 0.11 5.04
N ARG A 230 13.77 -0.76 4.48
CA ARG A 230 14.62 -0.42 3.33
C ARG A 230 13.94 -0.67 1.99
N PHE A 231 12.89 -1.49 1.95
CA PHE A 231 12.32 -2.02 0.72
C PHE A 231 11.99 -0.91 -0.31
N HIS A 232 11.17 0.07 0.03
CA HIS A 232 10.79 1.16 -0.88
C HIS A 232 12.00 1.98 -1.34
N LEU A 233 12.94 2.27 -0.43
CA LEU A 233 14.16 2.98 -0.76
C LEU A 233 15.07 2.17 -1.69
N GLU A 234 15.14 0.84 -1.54
CA GLU A 234 15.89 -0.03 -2.45
C GLU A 234 15.38 0.09 -3.90
N SER A 235 14.07 0.28 -4.13
CA SER A 235 13.53 0.56 -5.47
C SER A 235 14.11 1.85 -6.05
N ALA A 236 14.17 2.92 -5.25
CA ALA A 236 14.73 4.19 -5.67
C ALA A 236 16.24 4.10 -5.90
N MET A 237 16.99 3.38 -5.05
CA MET A 237 18.42 3.12 -5.26
C MET A 237 18.68 2.30 -6.52
N LEU A 238 17.85 1.30 -6.82
CA LEU A 238 17.91 0.55 -8.08
C LEU A 238 17.66 1.43 -9.31
N ALA A 239 16.73 2.38 -9.22
CA ALA A 239 16.43 3.33 -10.29
C ALA A 239 17.52 4.41 -10.45
N ASN A 240 18.23 4.74 -9.36
CA ASN A 240 19.19 5.84 -9.26
C ASN A 240 20.53 5.39 -8.64
N PRO A 241 21.28 4.49 -9.31
CA PRO A 241 22.41 3.76 -8.70
C PRO A 241 23.64 4.61 -8.37
N THR A 242 23.68 5.87 -8.78
CA THR A 242 24.81 6.79 -8.57
C THR A 242 24.54 7.84 -7.48
N LEU A 243 23.30 7.94 -6.99
CA LEU A 243 22.93 8.92 -5.97
C LEU A 243 23.08 8.29 -4.58
N THR A 244 23.68 9.04 -3.65
CA THR A 244 23.72 8.65 -2.25
C THR A 244 22.33 8.77 -1.65
N ALA A 245 21.89 7.71 -0.99
CA ALA A 245 20.59 7.63 -0.33
C ALA A 245 20.72 7.79 1.17
N TYR A 246 19.77 8.50 1.77
CA TYR A 246 19.59 8.59 3.21
C TYR A 246 18.19 8.09 3.57
N MET A 247 18.07 7.40 4.71
CA MET A 247 16.80 6.99 5.28
C MET A 247 16.64 7.60 6.66
N TYR A 248 15.55 8.34 6.85
CA TYR A 248 15.09 8.79 8.16
C TYR A 248 13.97 7.88 8.65
N ASP A 249 14.22 7.16 9.74
CA ASP A 249 13.22 6.38 10.47
C ASP A 249 12.45 7.30 11.43
N PRO A 250 11.15 7.58 11.19
CA PRO A 250 10.37 8.50 12.02
C PRO A 250 10.06 7.96 13.42
N TYR A 251 10.14 6.65 13.63
CA TYR A 251 9.88 6.00 14.91
C TYR A 251 11.10 6.03 15.81
N ASN A 252 12.25 5.62 15.27
CA ASN A 252 13.50 5.56 16.01
C ASN A 252 14.24 6.91 16.03
N LYS A 253 13.83 7.86 15.18
CA LYS A 253 14.47 9.18 15.02
C LYS A 253 15.94 9.07 14.59
N ILE A 254 16.22 8.16 13.66
CA ILE A 254 17.58 7.90 13.17
C ILE A 254 17.65 8.24 11.67
N LEU A 255 18.65 9.03 11.29
CA LEU A 255 19.03 9.28 9.90
C LEU A 255 20.25 8.42 9.56
N THR A 256 20.10 7.54 8.57
CA THR A 256 21.14 6.60 8.13
C THR A 256 21.52 6.85 6.68
N VAL A 257 22.77 6.51 6.33
CA VAL A 257 23.21 6.46 4.93
C VAL A 257 22.97 5.05 4.42
N GLU A 258 22.27 4.95 3.30
CA GLU A 258 21.86 3.68 2.71
C GLU A 258 22.60 3.42 1.41
N SER A 259 22.96 2.16 1.19
CA SER A 259 23.61 1.71 -0.04
C SER A 259 23.01 0.41 -0.52
N TYR A 260 23.12 0.20 -1.84
CA TYR A 260 22.70 -1.03 -2.48
C TYR A 260 23.86 -1.64 -3.25
N ASP A 261 24.16 -2.91 -3.00
CA ASP A 261 25.24 -3.61 -3.68
C ASP A 261 24.80 -4.01 -5.11
N HIS A 262 24.87 -3.04 -6.01
CA HIS A 262 24.51 -3.23 -7.41
C HIS A 262 25.42 -4.26 -8.11
N ALA A 263 26.70 -4.35 -7.70
CA ALA A 263 27.63 -5.29 -8.29
C ALA A 263 27.27 -6.74 -7.94
N ARG A 264 26.99 -7.01 -6.67
CA ARG A 264 26.49 -8.31 -6.20
C ARG A 264 25.13 -8.64 -6.80
N MET A 265 24.18 -7.70 -6.80
CA MET A 265 22.85 -7.93 -7.39
C MET A 265 22.95 -8.30 -8.87
N ARG A 266 23.74 -7.56 -9.67
CA ARG A 266 23.97 -7.89 -11.10
C ARG A 266 24.66 -9.24 -11.26
N SER A 267 25.65 -9.55 -10.43
CA SER A 267 26.36 -10.82 -10.48
C SER A 267 25.46 -12.00 -10.13
N MET A 268 24.63 -11.89 -9.10
CA MET A 268 23.64 -12.90 -8.71
C MET A 268 22.60 -13.12 -9.82
N ARG A 269 22.07 -12.04 -10.42
CA ARG A 269 21.13 -12.14 -11.56
C ARG A 269 21.78 -12.80 -12.78
N LYS A 270 23.02 -12.43 -13.11
CA LYS A 270 23.77 -13.06 -14.20
C LYS A 270 23.94 -14.56 -13.95
N LEU A 271 24.37 -14.95 -12.74
CA LEU A 271 24.53 -16.36 -12.39
C LEU A 271 23.21 -17.14 -12.49
N ALA A 272 22.12 -16.55 -12.02
CA ALA A 272 20.78 -17.14 -12.10
C ALA A 272 20.36 -17.38 -13.57
N ILE A 273 20.58 -16.37 -14.45
CA ILE A 273 20.33 -16.48 -15.89
C ILE A 273 21.21 -17.56 -16.54
N GLU A 274 22.52 -17.58 -16.26
CA GLU A 274 23.44 -18.59 -16.81
C GLU A 274 23.04 -20.01 -16.40
N LYS A 275 22.65 -20.21 -15.13
CA LYS A 275 22.15 -21.51 -14.65
C LYS A 275 20.87 -21.94 -15.36
N ALA A 276 20.00 -20.99 -15.70
CA ALA A 276 18.73 -21.27 -16.36
C ALA A 276 18.86 -21.54 -17.87
N LYS A 277 19.97 -21.16 -18.52
CA LYS A 277 20.18 -21.43 -19.96
C LYS A 277 20.16 -22.93 -20.31
N SER A 278 20.53 -23.80 -19.37
CA SER A 278 20.53 -25.25 -19.56
C SER A 278 19.26 -25.95 -19.06
N ALA A 279 18.28 -25.18 -18.56
CA ALA A 279 17.00 -25.71 -18.11
C ALA A 279 16.21 -26.28 -19.29
N LYS A 280 15.66 -27.48 -19.10
CA LYS A 280 14.81 -28.17 -20.07
C LYS A 280 13.33 -28.03 -19.74
N CYS A 281 13.02 -27.81 -18.47
CA CYS A 281 11.68 -27.60 -17.97
C CYS A 281 11.59 -26.36 -17.08
N PHE A 282 10.67 -25.45 -17.39
CA PHE A 282 10.42 -24.24 -16.60
C PHE A 282 9.07 -24.30 -15.86
N GLY A 283 9.03 -23.73 -14.66
CA GLY A 283 7.81 -23.38 -13.96
C GLY A 283 7.52 -21.89 -14.11
N ILE A 284 6.36 -21.52 -14.64
CA ILE A 284 5.91 -20.13 -14.76
C ILE A 284 4.96 -19.85 -13.61
N ILE A 285 5.34 -18.97 -12.69
CA ILE A 285 4.52 -18.62 -11.53
C ILE A 285 3.63 -17.43 -11.91
N LEU A 286 2.31 -17.64 -11.86
CA LEU A 286 1.32 -16.58 -11.93
C LEU A 286 0.84 -16.24 -10.52
N GLY A 287 1.08 -14.99 -10.09
CA GLY A 287 0.63 -14.50 -8.79
C GLY A 287 -0.89 -14.39 -8.72
N THR A 288 -1.52 -15.02 -7.72
CA THR A 288 -2.98 -14.95 -7.51
C THR A 288 -3.39 -14.11 -6.30
N LEU A 289 -2.44 -13.45 -5.64
CA LEU A 289 -2.74 -12.52 -4.56
C LEU A 289 -3.25 -11.20 -5.15
N GLY A 290 -4.52 -10.90 -4.89
CA GLY A 290 -5.22 -9.75 -5.45
C GLY A 290 -5.09 -9.67 -6.97
N ARG A 291 -4.53 -8.56 -7.46
CA ARG A 291 -4.36 -8.26 -8.90
C ARG A 291 -2.89 -8.22 -9.33
N GLN A 292 -2.02 -8.95 -8.62
CA GLN A 292 -0.57 -8.90 -8.86
C GLN A 292 -0.10 -9.60 -10.13
N GLY A 293 -0.77 -10.68 -10.56
CA GLY A 293 -0.42 -11.46 -11.75
C GLY A 293 -1.03 -10.92 -13.04
N SER A 294 -0.34 -11.16 -14.15
CA SER A 294 -0.70 -10.78 -15.51
C SER A 294 -0.80 -12.02 -16.41
N PRO A 295 -2.02 -12.57 -16.60
CA PRO A 295 -2.25 -13.65 -17.56
C PRO A 295 -1.67 -13.38 -18.96
N PRO A 296 -1.78 -12.16 -19.53
CA PRO A 296 -1.16 -11.87 -20.83
C PRO A 296 0.37 -12.07 -20.85
N VAL A 297 1.08 -11.76 -19.76
CA VAL A 297 2.54 -11.97 -19.70
C VAL A 297 2.86 -13.46 -19.63
N VAL A 298 2.08 -14.23 -18.88
CA VAL A 298 2.21 -15.69 -18.81
C VAL A 298 1.96 -16.35 -20.17
N GLU A 299 0.93 -15.91 -20.90
CA GLU A 299 0.65 -16.38 -22.26
C GLU A 299 1.82 -16.12 -23.22
N VAL A 300 2.41 -14.92 -23.16
CA VAL A 300 3.60 -14.58 -23.96
C VAL A 300 4.79 -15.47 -23.59
N LEU A 301 5.04 -15.69 -22.30
CA LEU A 301 6.13 -16.54 -21.82
C LEU A 301 5.93 -17.99 -22.25
N GLN A 302 4.73 -18.53 -22.08
CA GLN A 302 4.40 -19.91 -22.45
C GLN A 302 4.53 -20.13 -23.95
N LYS A 303 3.95 -19.23 -24.77
CA LYS A 303 4.10 -19.28 -26.23
C LYS A 303 5.57 -19.26 -26.64
N ARG A 304 6.40 -18.43 -26.00
CA ARG A 304 7.83 -18.37 -26.30
C ARG A 304 8.57 -19.64 -25.93
N MET A 305 8.20 -20.29 -24.84
CA MET A 305 8.77 -21.59 -24.46
C MET A 305 8.36 -22.68 -25.44
N ASP A 306 7.11 -22.70 -25.91
CA ASP A 306 6.61 -23.64 -26.90
C ASP A 306 7.32 -23.49 -28.26
N GLU A 307 7.50 -22.25 -28.74
CA GLU A 307 8.28 -21.94 -29.95
C GLU A 307 9.72 -22.47 -29.89
N LEU A 308 10.30 -22.50 -28.69
CA LEU A 308 11.66 -23.01 -28.43
C LEU A 308 11.68 -24.51 -28.09
N SER A 309 10.52 -25.18 -28.12
CA SER A 309 10.37 -26.59 -27.70
C SER A 309 10.86 -26.84 -26.26
N ILE A 310 10.74 -25.83 -25.39
CA ILE A 310 11.08 -25.91 -23.96
C ILE A 310 9.81 -26.27 -23.20
N LYS A 311 9.89 -27.30 -22.35
CA LYS A 311 8.74 -27.73 -21.54
C LYS A 311 8.42 -26.68 -20.49
N SER A 312 7.14 -26.34 -20.30
CA SER A 312 6.72 -25.36 -19.30
C SER A 312 5.46 -25.78 -18.54
N TYR A 313 5.34 -25.36 -17.29
CA TYR A 313 4.16 -25.54 -16.44
C TYR A 313 3.75 -24.23 -15.79
N ILE A 314 2.49 -23.86 -15.89
CA ILE A 314 1.94 -22.71 -15.17
C ILE A 314 1.57 -23.16 -13.74
N VAL A 315 2.04 -22.43 -12.74
CA VAL A 315 1.74 -22.67 -11.32
C VAL A 315 1.15 -21.41 -10.71
N LEU A 316 -0.08 -21.54 -10.21
CA LEU A 316 -0.79 -20.45 -9.54
C LEU A 316 -0.38 -20.41 -8.06
N LEU A 317 0.08 -19.26 -7.57
CA LEU A 317 0.46 -19.06 -6.17
C LEU A 317 0.01 -17.69 -5.66
N SER A 318 -0.66 -17.65 -4.52
CA SER A 318 -0.92 -16.40 -3.79
C SER A 318 0.39 -15.87 -3.19
N GLU A 319 1.14 -16.75 -2.53
CA GLU A 319 2.43 -16.45 -1.93
C GLU A 319 3.50 -17.44 -2.40
N ILE A 320 4.73 -16.94 -2.56
CA ILE A 320 5.87 -17.74 -2.99
C ILE A 320 6.73 -18.07 -1.78
N PHE A 321 6.78 -19.36 -1.46
CA PHE A 321 7.66 -19.92 -0.45
C PHE A 321 8.66 -20.89 -1.11
N PRO A 322 9.98 -20.74 -0.86
CA PRO A 322 10.97 -21.65 -1.42
C PRO A 322 10.69 -23.13 -1.12
N ASP A 323 10.22 -23.45 0.07
CA ASP A 323 9.92 -24.83 0.43
C ASP A 323 8.74 -25.40 -0.34
N LYS A 324 7.76 -24.57 -0.74
CA LYS A 324 6.66 -24.99 -1.62
C LYS A 324 7.15 -25.29 -3.03
N LEU A 325 8.09 -24.49 -3.55
CA LEU A 325 8.69 -24.72 -4.87
C LEU A 325 9.59 -25.96 -4.89
N LYS A 326 10.29 -26.26 -3.79
CA LYS A 326 11.11 -27.49 -3.66
C LYS A 326 10.29 -28.79 -3.79
N LEU A 327 8.99 -28.78 -3.47
CA LEU A 327 8.12 -29.96 -3.58
C LEU A 327 7.97 -30.46 -5.03
N PHE A 328 8.24 -29.62 -6.03
CA PHE A 328 8.24 -30.03 -7.43
C PHE A 328 9.48 -30.86 -7.81
N GLY A 329 10.50 -30.89 -6.94
CA GLY A 329 11.73 -31.65 -7.10
C GLY A 329 12.43 -31.37 -8.44
N ASP A 330 13.08 -32.40 -8.98
CA ASP A 330 13.84 -32.30 -10.23
C ASP A 330 12.97 -32.22 -11.51
N LYS A 331 11.64 -32.08 -11.36
CA LYS A 331 10.73 -31.95 -12.51
C LYS A 331 10.74 -30.55 -13.12
N ILE A 332 11.17 -29.54 -12.37
CA ILE A 332 11.26 -28.14 -12.80
C ILE A 332 12.70 -27.67 -12.58
N ASP A 333 13.38 -27.31 -13.66
CA ASP A 333 14.79 -26.91 -13.64
C ASP A 333 14.98 -25.44 -13.26
N ALA A 334 14.00 -24.59 -13.60
CA ALA A 334 14.05 -23.15 -13.35
C ALA A 334 12.65 -22.56 -13.22
N TRP A 335 12.52 -21.53 -12.38
CA TRP A 335 11.28 -20.81 -12.16
C TRP A 335 11.31 -19.43 -12.81
N VAL A 336 10.20 -18.97 -13.37
CA VAL A 336 10.00 -17.58 -13.80
C VAL A 336 8.85 -17.00 -12.99
N GLN A 337 9.11 -15.90 -12.28
CA GLN A 337 8.11 -15.20 -11.48
C GLN A 337 7.52 -14.01 -12.23
N GLU A 338 6.19 -13.92 -12.26
CA GLU A 338 5.43 -12.87 -12.92
C GLU A 338 4.52 -12.15 -11.89
N PHE A 339 5.10 -11.21 -11.10
CA PHE A 339 4.38 -10.13 -10.37
C PHE A 339 5.33 -9.06 -9.73
N SER A 340 4.73 -8.02 -9.11
CA SER A 340 5.31 -6.80 -8.47
C SER A 340 6.74 -6.91 -7.91
N SER A 341 7.62 -6.02 -8.39
CA SER A 341 9.08 -6.17 -8.35
C SER A 341 9.82 -5.12 -7.51
N ILE A 342 10.72 -5.55 -6.62
CA ILE A 342 12.02 -4.84 -6.43
C ILE A 342 13.18 -5.81 -6.67
N GLY A 343 13.14 -6.99 -6.03
CA GLY A 343 14.29 -7.89 -6.03
C GLY A 343 14.25 -8.98 -7.08
N ASN A 344 13.07 -9.56 -7.32
CA ASN A 344 12.97 -10.94 -7.80
C ASN A 344 12.14 -11.08 -9.08
N LYS A 345 12.62 -10.53 -10.20
CA LYS A 345 12.54 -11.32 -11.44
C LYS A 345 13.62 -12.40 -11.37
N LEU A 346 13.51 -13.28 -10.38
CA LEU A 346 14.44 -14.39 -10.20
C LEU A 346 14.06 -15.45 -11.21
N VAL A 347 14.95 -15.69 -12.17
CA VAL A 347 15.03 -17.00 -12.78
C VAL A 347 15.82 -17.89 -11.81
N THR A 348 15.18 -18.39 -10.76
CA THR A 348 15.87 -19.24 -9.78
C THR A 348 15.70 -20.70 -10.13
N ARG A 349 16.84 -21.38 -10.31
CA ARG A 349 16.99 -22.79 -10.02
C ARG A 349 17.19 -22.93 -8.51
N MET A 350 16.27 -23.59 -7.82
CA MET A 350 16.41 -23.88 -6.39
C MET A 350 17.36 -25.04 -6.17
#